data_AF-A0A195FK62-F1
#
_entry.id   AF-A0A195FK62-F1
#
_cell.length_a   1.000
_cell.length_b   1.000
_cell.length_c   1.000
_cell.angle_alpha   90.00
_cell.angle_beta   90.00
_cell.angle_gamma   90.00
#
_symmetry.space_group_name_H-M   'P 1'
#
loop_
_entity.id
_entity.type
_entity.pdbx_description
1 polymer ?
#
loop_
_entity_poly.entity_id
_entity_poly.type
_entity_poly.pdbx_seq_one_letter_code
_entity_poly.pdbx_strand_id
1 'polypeptide(L)'
;MANLPLLPGYTFQDITVKDYKLPHKLDVLNGFPVVRDTNYGIGRRLTDVASIRYAEGLNPVECDISSIYGPVPCYVYRQFVPHYAVFAQKCLCFKAFFRQGVFNSPDEHYRVRHVDIIYYLEDDTLCVIEPVVKNAGFRQGKLVRRNKIPKNVKGDLFIWKDFNVGIDVCIYGVVYHIVDCDLFTREFLTSQGIDVGEKENLPADPYTEWRDAMCRTPTGITRVVSDDSRRRFLEYDGMVLTFDATWSGDRYRVMYFLTDDTVAIREIHELNDGKDPVVMLLKRMRVPKNWRNLPSWHPSIYMEYGDPEIVEYYTPRDFRVGETIVLFGRCFLLYNCDAFTRKYYSDMLGTPQPDAIPIPTKMERPAPKYEIPPHIQFGSPEDTYASCLSFIPKPPKKNVIRQLTNFPKKLRYSARMDAIHPEDEGRDFVLEYSLSNGTIQIIEIEKPNSGRREGCFLSSRLIPKPYTGNDNPEYYTPQDFFIGARINVFNHRFIITGTDLFVYRYVDANRDKFSQKVLENLRNYFLHQGMLQDDMDAEVKKIQMLEDEQKLFATNVAAKNIEDDISTGKCMNKEFDMTGCKELTTA
;
A
#
# COMPACT_ATOMS: atom_id res chain seq x y z
N MET A 1 -20.02 119.57 -44.65
CA MET A 1 -20.52 120.45 -43.56
C MET A 1 -19.34 120.97 -42.76
N ALA A 2 -18.46 121.76 -43.37
CA ALA A 2 -17.16 122.08 -42.77
C ALA A 2 -16.98 123.57 -42.45
N ASN A 3 -18.06 124.28 -42.10
CA ASN A 3 -18.02 125.69 -41.66
C ASN A 3 -19.29 126.08 -40.88
N LEU A 4 -19.74 125.24 -39.94
CA LEU A 4 -20.80 125.60 -39.00
C LEU A 4 -20.17 125.93 -37.62
N PRO A 5 -20.60 127.01 -36.95
CA PRO A 5 -20.12 127.34 -35.61
C PRO A 5 -20.63 126.33 -34.58
N LEU A 6 -19.80 126.00 -33.58
CA LEU A 6 -20.10 125.06 -32.49
C LEU A 6 -21.02 125.70 -31.44
N LEU A 7 -22.15 126.29 -31.87
CA LEU A 7 -23.19 126.82 -31.00
C LEU A 7 -24.28 125.77 -30.76
N PRO A 8 -24.92 125.77 -29.57
CA PRO A 8 -26.04 124.88 -29.30
C PRO A 8 -27.15 125.08 -30.34
N GLY A 9 -27.56 124.00 -31.00
CA GLY A 9 -28.54 124.02 -32.11
C GLY A 9 -27.95 123.70 -33.49
N TYR A 10 -26.63 123.86 -33.70
CA TYR A 10 -25.95 123.48 -34.95
C TYR A 10 -25.27 122.10 -34.89
N THR A 11 -25.69 121.25 -33.96
CA THR A 11 -25.21 119.87 -33.79
C THR A 11 -26.25 118.89 -34.32
N PHE A 12 -25.87 118.02 -35.26
CA PHE A 12 -26.73 116.94 -35.73
C PHE A 12 -26.48 115.69 -34.90
N GLN A 13 -27.52 115.19 -34.22
CA GLN A 13 -27.47 113.88 -33.59
C GLN A 13 -27.63 112.80 -34.66
N ASP A 14 -26.61 111.96 -34.81
CA ASP A 14 -26.70 110.79 -35.66
C ASP A 14 -27.51 109.70 -34.94
N ILE A 15 -28.67 109.34 -35.50
CA ILE A 15 -29.61 108.38 -34.90
C ILE A 15 -29.19 106.93 -35.23
N THR A 16 -28.23 106.75 -36.14
CA THR A 16 -27.74 105.42 -36.55
C THR A 16 -26.76 104.82 -35.53
N VAL A 17 -26.29 105.61 -34.56
CA VAL A 17 -25.32 105.21 -33.54
C VAL A 17 -25.99 104.35 -32.47
N LYS A 18 -25.61 103.06 -32.44
CA LYS A 18 -26.10 102.10 -31.45
C LYS A 18 -25.07 101.68 -30.41
N ASP A 19 -23.78 101.80 -30.72
CA ASP A 19 -22.70 101.40 -29.81
C ASP A 19 -22.07 102.63 -29.13
N TYR A 20 -22.18 102.66 -27.80
CA TYR A 20 -21.63 103.70 -26.93
C TYR A 20 -20.60 103.15 -25.94
N LYS A 21 -20.06 101.95 -26.18
CA LYS A 21 -19.06 101.33 -25.31
C LYS A 21 -17.82 102.23 -25.18
N LEU A 22 -17.43 102.50 -23.94
CA LEU A 22 -16.22 103.24 -23.64
C LEU A 22 -15.00 102.33 -23.86
N PRO A 23 -13.96 102.76 -24.59
CA PRO A 23 -12.70 102.03 -24.65
C PRO A 23 -12.02 102.03 -23.27
N HIS A 24 -11.47 100.89 -22.87
CA HIS A 24 -10.75 100.74 -21.61
C HIS A 24 -9.36 101.38 -21.72
N LYS A 25 -9.24 102.66 -21.35
CA LYS A 25 -7.99 103.43 -21.41
C LYS A 25 -7.09 103.25 -20.19
N LEU A 26 -7.66 102.98 -19.02
CA LEU A 26 -6.91 102.80 -17.78
C LEU A 26 -7.00 101.32 -17.40
N ASP A 27 -5.88 100.63 -17.36
CA ASP A 27 -5.82 99.19 -17.07
C ASP A 27 -4.79 98.88 -15.99
N VAL A 28 -4.86 97.71 -15.37
CA VAL A 28 -3.85 97.24 -14.41
C VAL A 28 -3.19 95.99 -14.95
N LEU A 29 -1.94 96.11 -15.38
CA LEU A 29 -1.15 94.99 -15.89
C LEU A 29 -0.09 94.63 -14.87
N ASN A 30 -0.10 93.37 -14.43
CA ASN A 30 0.87 92.81 -13.47
C ASN A 30 1.02 93.64 -12.17
N GLY A 31 -0.08 94.25 -11.70
CA GLY A 31 -0.12 95.04 -10.46
C GLY A 31 0.22 96.53 -10.62
N PHE A 32 0.53 97.00 -11.84
CA PHE A 32 0.82 98.42 -12.11
C PHE A 32 -0.30 99.06 -12.95
N PRO A 33 -0.69 100.32 -12.66
CA PRO A 33 -1.63 101.06 -13.50
C PRO A 33 -0.96 101.46 -14.82
N VAL A 34 -1.57 101.08 -15.95
CA VAL A 34 -1.11 101.32 -17.32
C VAL A 34 -2.19 102.07 -18.10
N VAL A 35 -1.79 103.12 -18.81
CA VAL A 35 -2.67 103.82 -19.76
C VAL A 35 -2.49 103.20 -21.15
N ARG A 36 -3.59 102.73 -21.76
CA ARG A 36 -3.61 102.24 -23.14
C ARG A 36 -4.10 103.34 -24.07
N ASP A 37 -3.22 103.86 -24.91
CA ASP A 37 -3.60 104.79 -25.97
C ASP A 37 -4.18 104.02 -27.15
N THR A 38 -5.44 104.31 -27.49
CA THR A 38 -6.16 103.70 -28.62
C THR A 38 -6.64 104.79 -29.57
N ASN A 39 -6.48 104.57 -30.88
CA ASN A 39 -6.87 105.50 -31.95
C ASN A 39 -8.39 105.59 -32.20
N TYR A 40 -9.19 104.91 -31.36
CA TYR A 40 -10.64 104.92 -31.40
C TYR A 40 -11.22 105.46 -30.09
N GLY A 41 -12.28 106.25 -30.22
CA GLY A 41 -13.11 106.76 -29.14
C GLY A 41 -14.31 105.87 -28.82
N ILE A 42 -15.36 106.51 -28.29
CA ILE A 42 -16.60 105.85 -27.85
C ILE A 42 -17.25 105.07 -28.99
N GLY A 43 -17.65 103.82 -28.74
CA GLY A 43 -18.27 102.96 -29.74
C GLY A 43 -17.32 102.48 -30.84
N ARG A 44 -16.00 102.44 -30.57
CA ARG A 44 -14.92 102.06 -31.51
C ARG A 44 -14.84 102.94 -32.76
N ARG A 45 -15.36 104.15 -32.71
CA ARG A 45 -15.24 105.13 -33.79
C ARG A 45 -13.84 105.70 -33.79
N LEU A 46 -13.25 105.90 -34.96
CA LEU A 46 -11.99 106.63 -35.06
C LEU A 46 -12.16 108.01 -34.42
N THR A 47 -11.20 108.41 -33.60
CA THR A 47 -11.14 109.77 -33.06
C THR A 47 -10.98 110.76 -34.23
N ASP A 48 -11.46 112.00 -34.11
CA ASP A 48 -11.42 112.97 -35.22
C ASP A 48 -10.01 113.12 -35.82
N VAL A 49 -8.97 113.08 -34.98
CA VAL A 49 -7.55 113.10 -35.35
C VAL A 49 -7.13 111.89 -36.20
N ALA A 50 -7.71 110.73 -35.97
CA ALA A 50 -7.41 109.48 -36.69
C ALA A 50 -8.41 109.20 -37.84
N SER A 51 -9.35 110.11 -38.10
CA SER A 51 -10.33 109.97 -39.16
C SER A 51 -9.73 110.41 -40.51
N ILE A 52 -10.09 109.71 -41.60
CA ILE A 52 -9.59 109.98 -42.97
C ILE A 52 -9.84 111.44 -43.40
N ARG A 53 -10.82 112.13 -42.81
CA ARG A 53 -11.16 113.52 -43.11
C ARG A 53 -10.11 114.55 -42.69
N TYR A 54 -9.22 114.22 -41.75
CA TYR A 54 -8.18 115.10 -41.21
C TYR A 54 -6.77 114.52 -41.36
N ALA A 55 -6.60 113.45 -42.14
CA ALA A 55 -5.31 112.87 -42.41
C ALA A 55 -4.52 113.76 -43.40
N GLU A 56 -3.53 114.51 -42.90
CA GLU A 56 -2.54 115.19 -43.73
C GLU A 56 -1.42 114.20 -44.10
N GLY A 57 -1.57 113.49 -45.21
CA GLY A 57 -0.45 112.73 -45.82
C GLY A 57 -0.81 111.38 -46.43
N LEU A 58 -0.05 110.99 -47.46
CA LEU A 58 -0.04 109.65 -48.06
C LEU A 58 0.25 108.61 -46.97
N ASN A 59 -0.58 107.57 -46.90
CA ASN A 59 -0.46 106.41 -46.02
C ASN A 59 1.01 106.11 -45.65
N PRO A 60 1.47 106.41 -44.42
CA PRO A 60 2.70 105.84 -43.95
C PRO A 60 2.40 104.36 -43.74
N VAL A 61 2.94 103.51 -44.61
CA VAL A 61 3.17 102.12 -44.27
C VAL A 61 3.92 102.17 -42.94
N GLU A 62 3.23 101.86 -41.85
CA GLU A 62 3.84 101.72 -40.52
C GLU A 62 4.94 100.67 -40.70
N CYS A 63 6.18 101.14 -40.87
CA CYS A 63 7.33 100.26 -40.99
C CYS A 63 7.44 99.58 -39.64
N ASP A 64 7.03 98.32 -39.57
CA ASP A 64 7.14 97.52 -38.37
C ASP A 64 8.63 97.39 -38.05
N ILE A 65 9.08 98.14 -37.04
CA ILE A 65 10.50 98.29 -36.66
C ILE A 65 11.09 96.91 -36.30
N SER A 66 10.24 95.95 -35.95
CA SER A 66 10.59 94.54 -35.71
C SER A 66 11.14 93.81 -36.95
N SER A 67 10.81 94.26 -38.16
CA SER A 67 11.31 93.68 -39.41
C SER A 67 12.76 94.06 -39.71
N ILE A 68 13.27 95.18 -39.17
CA ILE A 68 14.64 95.67 -39.41
C ILE A 68 15.59 95.15 -38.33
N TYR A 69 15.17 95.12 -37.07
CA TYR A 69 16.03 94.83 -35.92
C TYR A 69 15.70 93.52 -35.19
N GLY A 70 14.69 92.77 -35.63
CA GLY A 70 14.18 91.59 -34.94
C GLY A 70 13.33 91.92 -33.71
N PRO A 71 12.61 90.93 -33.14
CA PRO A 71 11.78 91.14 -31.95
C PRO A 71 12.66 91.48 -30.74
N VAL A 72 12.42 92.63 -30.12
CA VAL A 72 13.06 93.01 -28.86
C VAL A 72 12.54 92.07 -27.77
N PRO A 73 13.40 91.41 -26.97
CA PRO A 73 12.93 90.59 -25.86
C PRO A 73 12.17 91.49 -24.87
N CYS A 74 10.85 91.33 -24.80
CA CYS A 74 10.04 91.95 -23.78
C CYS A 74 10.49 91.40 -22.42
N TYR A 75 11.09 92.24 -21.57
CA TYR A 75 11.34 91.88 -20.18
C TYR A 75 9.99 91.58 -19.51
N VAL A 76 9.70 90.31 -19.30
CA VAL A 76 8.49 89.87 -18.60
C VAL A 76 8.65 90.32 -17.16
N TYR A 77 7.88 91.33 -16.74
CA TYR A 77 7.81 91.75 -15.35
C TYR A 77 7.43 90.54 -14.49
N ARG A 78 8.29 90.17 -13.53
CA ARG A 78 7.99 89.08 -12.59
C ARG A 78 6.72 89.43 -11.82
N GLN A 79 5.72 88.56 -11.93
CA GLN A 79 4.50 88.67 -11.15
C GLN A 79 4.84 88.63 -9.65
N PHE A 80 4.37 89.62 -8.88
CA PHE A 80 4.53 89.62 -7.43
C PHE A 80 3.65 88.52 -6.82
N VAL A 81 4.28 87.54 -6.17
CA VAL A 81 3.60 86.46 -5.46
C VAL A 81 3.85 86.65 -3.95
N PRO A 82 2.80 86.72 -3.11
CA PRO A 82 2.98 86.93 -1.68
C PRO A 82 3.63 85.71 -1.01
N HIS A 83 4.33 85.94 0.12
CA HIS A 83 5.15 84.94 0.81
C HIS A 83 4.41 83.62 1.10
N TYR A 84 3.20 83.70 1.65
CA TYR A 84 2.39 82.52 1.97
C TYR A 84 2.05 81.69 0.72
N ALA A 85 1.91 82.31 -0.45
CA ALA A 85 1.62 81.62 -1.70
C ALA A 85 2.89 81.01 -2.33
N VAL A 86 4.05 81.66 -2.17
CA VAL A 86 5.35 81.12 -2.63
C VAL A 86 5.75 79.86 -1.86
N PHE A 87 5.46 79.85 -0.56
CA PHE A 87 5.83 78.78 0.38
C PHE A 87 4.66 77.89 0.82
N ALA A 88 3.52 77.98 0.15
CA ALA A 88 2.38 77.12 0.42
C ALA A 88 2.80 75.65 0.38
N GLN A 89 2.46 74.90 1.44
CA GLN A 89 2.79 73.48 1.62
C GLN A 89 4.29 73.13 1.65
N LYS A 90 5.19 74.13 1.64
CA LYS A 90 6.63 73.90 1.81
C LYS A 90 6.96 73.92 3.29
N CYS A 91 7.45 72.80 3.80
CA CYS A 91 7.92 72.67 5.17
C CYS A 91 9.35 72.13 5.22
N LEU A 92 10.08 72.54 6.24
CA LEU A 92 11.39 72.00 6.54
C LEU A 92 11.25 70.93 7.63
N CYS A 93 11.71 69.72 7.35
CA CYS A 93 11.73 68.60 8.28
C CYS A 93 13.17 68.28 8.72
N PHE A 94 13.39 68.30 10.02
CA PHE A 94 14.65 67.95 10.68
C PHE A 94 14.42 66.76 11.60
N LYS A 95 15.28 65.74 11.51
CA LYS A 95 15.29 64.62 12.45
C LYS A 95 16.19 64.96 13.62
N ALA A 96 15.65 64.82 14.82
CA ALA A 96 16.34 65.12 16.05
C ALA A 96 16.11 64.01 17.09
N PHE A 97 16.87 64.04 18.17
CA PHE A 97 16.59 63.25 19.34
C PHE A 97 16.78 64.08 20.61
N PHE A 98 16.19 63.62 21.71
CA PHE A 98 16.50 64.13 23.03
C PHE A 98 16.60 62.96 24.02
N ARG A 99 17.38 63.16 25.09
CA ARG A 99 17.55 62.17 26.16
C ARG A 99 16.59 62.48 27.29
N GLN A 100 15.78 61.49 27.68
CA GLN A 100 14.87 61.58 28.81
C GLN A 100 15.42 60.71 29.96
N GLY A 101 15.72 61.33 31.10
CA GLY A 101 16.09 60.58 32.31
C GLY A 101 14.91 59.76 32.84
N VAL A 102 15.15 58.50 33.19
CA VAL A 102 14.17 57.62 33.82
C VAL A 102 14.66 57.28 35.22
N PHE A 103 13.80 57.49 36.22
CA PHE A 103 14.11 57.21 37.62
C PHE A 103 13.39 55.93 38.06
N ASN A 104 14.06 55.11 38.86
CA ASN A 104 13.51 53.90 39.51
C ASN A 104 13.09 52.74 38.57
N SER A 105 13.74 52.57 37.42
CA SER A 105 13.62 51.37 36.58
C SER A 105 14.81 50.42 36.75
N PRO A 106 14.60 49.10 36.91
CA PRO A 106 15.72 48.14 36.97
C PRO A 106 16.39 47.94 35.61
N ASP A 107 15.64 48.15 34.52
CA ASP A 107 16.07 47.81 33.15
C ASP A 107 16.78 48.97 32.43
N GLU A 108 16.58 50.22 32.84
CA GLU A 108 17.09 51.41 32.14
C GLU A 108 17.34 52.61 33.07
N HIS A 109 18.24 53.52 32.66
CA HIS A 109 18.55 54.76 33.40
C HIS A 109 18.15 56.03 32.61
N TYR A 110 18.13 55.95 31.29
CA TYR A 110 17.69 57.02 30.39
C TYR A 110 17.13 56.38 29.13
N ARG A 111 16.23 57.11 28.46
CA ARG A 111 15.67 56.75 27.15
C ARG A 111 16.10 57.77 26.10
N VAL A 112 16.41 57.29 24.90
CA VAL A 112 16.59 58.16 23.73
C VAL A 112 15.28 58.20 22.97
N ARG A 113 14.71 59.41 22.77
CA ARG A 113 13.47 59.61 22.01
C ARG A 113 13.77 60.36 20.72
N HIS A 114 13.47 59.72 19.60
CA HIS A 114 13.62 60.31 18.26
C HIS A 114 12.40 61.16 17.95
N VAL A 115 12.60 62.33 17.33
CA VAL A 115 11.54 63.28 16.98
C VAL A 115 11.83 63.94 15.64
N ASP A 116 10.78 64.34 14.95
CA ASP A 116 10.85 65.15 13.75
C ASP A 116 10.38 66.58 14.09
N ILE A 117 11.26 67.56 13.86
CA ILE A 117 10.97 68.99 13.97
C ILE A 117 10.57 69.48 12.59
N ILE A 118 9.33 69.94 12.46
CA ILE A 118 8.77 70.45 11.20
C ILE A 118 8.57 71.96 11.34
N TYR A 119 9.24 72.73 10.50
CA TYR A 119 9.10 74.18 10.36
C TYR A 119 8.29 74.49 9.08
N TYR A 120 7.24 75.30 9.18
CA TYR A 120 6.40 75.68 8.06
C TYR A 120 6.86 77.03 7.51
N LEU A 121 7.33 77.05 6.26
CA LEU A 121 7.83 78.27 5.61
C LEU A 121 6.71 79.26 5.26
N GLU A 122 5.45 78.79 5.20
CA GLU A 122 4.30 79.63 4.88
C GLU A 122 4.06 80.73 5.92
N ASP A 123 4.13 80.37 7.20
CA ASP A 123 3.71 81.20 8.33
C ASP A 123 4.72 81.30 9.48
N ASP A 124 5.93 80.76 9.32
CA ASP A 124 6.99 80.74 10.34
C ASP A 124 6.58 80.06 11.64
N THR A 125 5.82 78.96 11.52
CA THR A 125 5.42 78.13 12.67
C THR A 125 6.23 76.85 12.72
N LEU A 126 6.36 76.26 13.90
CA LEU A 126 7.06 74.99 14.08
C LEU A 126 6.25 74.01 14.91
N CYS A 127 6.47 72.71 14.69
CA CYS A 127 5.93 71.64 15.53
C CYS A 127 6.96 70.53 15.70
N VAL A 128 6.83 69.76 16.78
CA VAL A 128 7.70 68.62 17.08
C VAL A 128 6.84 67.39 17.23
N ILE A 129 7.13 66.36 16.43
CA ILE A 129 6.34 65.14 16.34
C ILE A 129 7.25 63.94 16.59
N GLU A 130 6.89 63.10 17.54
CA GLU A 130 7.55 61.81 17.73
C GLU A 130 6.87 60.75 16.85
N PRO A 131 7.64 60.02 16.02
CA PRO A 131 7.11 58.92 15.22
C PRO A 131 6.60 57.78 16.10
N VAL A 132 5.56 57.08 15.65
CA VAL A 132 4.95 55.98 16.39
C VAL A 132 5.81 54.71 16.25
N VAL A 133 6.28 54.20 17.38
CA VAL A 133 7.09 52.97 17.48
C VAL A 133 6.26 51.90 18.20
N LYS A 134 6.19 50.70 17.60
CA LYS A 134 5.48 49.57 18.20
C LYS A 134 6.08 49.22 19.56
N ASN A 135 5.21 48.96 20.54
CA ASN A 135 5.59 48.56 21.90
C ASN A 135 6.44 49.60 22.67
N ALA A 136 6.37 50.89 22.34
CA ALA A 136 7.10 51.93 23.05
C ALA A 136 6.70 52.08 24.53
N GLY A 137 5.47 51.70 24.91
CA GLY A 137 5.03 51.71 26.31
C GLY A 137 4.71 53.10 26.88
N PHE A 138 4.76 54.15 26.07
CA PHE A 138 4.37 55.53 26.44
C PHE A 138 3.60 56.22 25.31
N ARG A 139 2.96 57.35 25.61
CA ARG A 139 2.20 58.12 24.60
C ARG A 139 3.17 58.82 23.63
N GLN A 140 3.00 58.54 22.34
CA GLN A 140 3.76 59.10 21.23
C GLN A 140 2.90 60.01 20.35
N GLY A 141 3.51 60.76 19.44
CA GLY A 141 2.84 61.67 18.51
C GLY A 141 3.30 63.13 18.67
N LYS A 142 2.39 64.09 18.52
CA LYS A 142 2.73 65.53 18.57
C LYS A 142 3.13 65.94 19.99
N LEU A 143 4.43 66.16 20.23
CA LEU A 143 4.97 66.67 21.49
C LEU A 143 4.74 68.18 21.61
N VAL A 144 4.95 68.91 20.52
CA VAL A 144 4.76 70.36 20.43
C VAL A 144 3.76 70.66 19.33
N ARG A 145 2.69 71.38 19.68
CA ARG A 145 1.67 71.82 18.70
C ARG A 145 2.24 72.90 17.78
N ARG A 146 1.76 72.94 16.53
CA ARG A 146 2.14 73.96 15.54
C ARG A 146 1.85 75.35 16.09
N ASN A 147 2.91 76.11 16.34
CA ASN A 147 2.80 77.50 16.80
C ASN A 147 4.09 78.27 16.47
N LYS A 148 4.03 79.60 16.59
CA LYS A 148 5.23 80.46 16.64
C LYS A 148 5.82 80.34 18.03
N ILE A 149 7.02 79.77 18.14
CA ILE A 149 7.65 79.49 19.43
C ILE A 149 8.73 80.55 19.71
N PRO A 150 8.72 81.16 20.90
CA PRO A 150 9.78 82.06 21.31
C PRO A 150 11.05 81.28 21.68
N LYS A 151 12.19 81.73 21.14
CA LYS A 151 13.54 81.21 21.40
C LYS A 151 14.09 81.68 22.76
N ASN A 152 13.87 82.96 23.08
CA ASN A 152 14.42 83.61 24.28
C ASN A 152 13.33 84.28 25.12
N VAL A 153 13.65 84.62 26.37
CA VAL A 153 12.79 85.39 27.28
C VAL A 153 12.41 86.76 26.68
N LYS A 154 13.21 87.29 25.74
CA LYS A 154 12.94 88.54 25.01
C LYS A 154 11.80 88.45 23.99
N GLY A 155 11.32 87.24 23.68
CA GLY A 155 10.22 87.01 22.73
C GLY A 155 10.64 86.85 21.27
N ASP A 156 11.95 86.77 20.97
CA ASP A 156 12.44 86.47 19.61
C ASP A 156 11.90 85.11 19.16
N LEU A 157 11.36 85.02 17.94
CA LEU A 157 10.80 83.78 17.40
C LEU A 157 11.88 82.94 16.74
N PHE A 158 11.69 81.62 16.74
CA PHE A 158 12.50 80.71 15.93
C PHE A 158 12.30 81.00 14.44
N ILE A 159 13.40 81.13 13.71
CA ILE A 159 13.43 81.28 12.26
C ILE A 159 14.08 80.03 11.67
N TRP A 160 13.75 79.66 10.44
CA TRP A 160 14.40 78.53 9.73
C TRP A 160 15.94 78.58 9.72
N LYS A 161 16.54 79.77 9.87
CA LYS A 161 18.01 79.96 9.98
C LYS A 161 18.61 79.45 11.30
N ASP A 162 17.80 79.27 12.34
CA ASP A 162 18.24 78.78 13.64
C ASP A 162 18.43 77.25 13.66
N PHE A 163 18.03 76.56 12.59
CA PHE A 163 18.06 75.09 12.48
C PHE A 163 19.15 74.67 11.48
N ASN A 164 20.08 73.84 11.93
CA ASN A 164 21.03 73.13 11.07
C ASN A 164 21.36 71.77 11.70
N VAL A 165 21.90 70.86 10.90
CA VAL A 165 22.39 69.56 11.38
C VAL A 165 23.59 69.79 12.32
N GLY A 166 23.59 69.10 13.47
CA GLY A 166 24.58 69.23 14.55
C GLY A 166 24.29 70.32 15.59
N ILE A 167 23.18 71.06 15.45
CA ILE A 167 22.79 72.12 16.40
C ILE A 167 21.80 71.60 17.44
N ASP A 168 22.03 72.00 18.70
CA ASP A 168 21.12 71.81 19.82
C ASP A 168 20.08 72.95 19.89
N VAL A 169 18.80 72.59 19.81
CA VAL A 169 17.67 73.53 19.87
C VAL A 169 16.86 73.31 21.14
N CYS A 170 16.73 74.35 21.96
CA CYS A 170 15.93 74.31 23.19
C CYS A 170 14.49 74.80 22.92
N ILE A 171 13.50 73.92 23.06
CA ILE A 171 12.08 74.23 22.88
C ILE A 171 11.35 73.84 24.16
N TYR A 172 10.70 74.81 24.81
CA TYR A 172 9.97 74.62 26.08
C TYR A 172 10.77 73.89 27.19
N GLY A 173 12.09 74.15 27.26
CA GLY A 173 12.97 73.56 28.27
C GLY A 173 13.50 72.16 27.94
N VAL A 174 13.14 71.60 26.78
CA VAL A 174 13.72 70.35 26.26
C VAL A 174 14.73 70.69 25.17
N VAL A 175 15.94 70.13 25.29
CA VAL A 175 17.01 70.31 24.30
C VAL A 175 16.95 69.16 23.29
N TYR A 176 16.73 69.52 22.03
CA TYR A 176 16.68 68.62 20.89
C TYR A 176 17.95 68.74 20.07
N HIS A 177 18.65 67.63 19.85
CA HIS A 177 19.84 67.59 19.02
C HIS A 177 19.47 67.18 17.60
N ILE A 178 19.73 68.03 16.60
CA ILE A 178 19.38 67.77 15.20
C ILE A 178 20.47 66.92 14.54
N VAL A 179 20.09 65.75 14.02
CA VAL A 179 21.01 64.74 13.48
C VAL A 179 20.97 64.65 11.97
N ASP A 180 19.80 64.83 11.38
CA ASP A 180 19.58 64.66 9.94
C ASP A 180 18.49 65.63 9.46
N CYS A 181 18.43 65.87 8.17
CA CYS A 181 17.44 66.74 7.56
C CYS A 181 16.93 66.11 6.27
N ASP A 182 15.67 66.39 5.90
CA ASP A 182 15.09 65.85 4.67
C ASP A 182 15.78 66.41 3.41
N LEU A 183 15.70 65.71 2.28
CA LEU A 183 16.35 66.11 1.03
C LEU A 183 15.93 67.52 0.59
N PHE A 184 14.62 67.80 0.64
CA PHE A 184 14.08 69.12 0.33
C PHE A 184 14.66 70.22 1.22
N THR A 185 14.85 69.94 2.52
CA THR A 185 15.43 70.92 3.44
C THR A 185 16.88 71.20 3.16
N ARG A 186 17.64 70.17 2.79
CA ARG A 186 19.04 70.31 2.44
C ARG A 186 19.19 71.20 1.22
N GLU A 187 18.42 70.93 0.17
CA GLU A 187 18.40 71.73 -1.05
C GLU A 187 17.93 73.17 -0.78
N PHE A 188 16.88 73.34 0.03
CA PHE A 188 16.37 74.66 0.38
C PHE A 188 17.41 75.49 1.14
N LEU A 189 18.00 74.95 2.22
CA LEU A 189 19.03 75.66 2.99
C LEU A 189 20.25 76.00 2.15
N THR A 190 20.71 75.06 1.32
CA THR A 190 21.81 75.28 0.37
C THR A 190 21.47 76.40 -0.63
N SER A 191 20.23 76.42 -1.15
CA SER A 191 19.77 77.48 -2.07
C SER A 191 19.71 78.87 -1.42
N GLN A 192 19.51 78.92 -0.10
CA GLN A 192 19.50 80.14 0.69
C GLN A 192 20.90 80.53 1.22
N GLY A 193 21.94 79.78 0.83
CA GLY A 193 23.33 80.03 1.21
C GLY A 193 23.72 79.52 2.61
N ILE A 194 22.99 78.55 3.17
CA ILE A 194 23.36 77.87 4.41
C ILE A 194 23.92 76.50 4.07
N ASP A 195 25.19 76.28 4.41
CA ASP A 195 25.84 74.98 4.28
C ASP A 195 25.32 74.02 5.36
N VAL A 196 24.68 72.95 4.92
CA VAL A 196 24.08 71.94 5.81
C VAL A 196 25.13 70.93 6.23
N GLY A 197 25.21 70.66 7.54
CA GLY A 197 26.12 69.67 8.10
C GLY A 197 25.96 68.26 7.51
N GLU A 198 27.00 67.45 7.69
CA GLU A 198 26.94 66.02 7.39
C GLU A 198 25.97 65.32 8.33
N LYS A 199 25.35 64.24 7.85
CA LYS A 199 24.41 63.46 8.64
C LYS A 199 25.13 62.78 9.81
N GLU A 200 24.62 62.99 11.02
CA GLU A 200 25.10 62.32 12.22
C GLU A 200 24.42 60.96 12.42
N ASN A 201 25.02 60.10 13.25
CA ASN A 201 24.42 58.82 13.61
C ASN A 201 23.43 59.01 14.76
N LEU A 202 22.21 58.50 14.60
CA LEU A 202 21.24 58.46 15.69
C LEU A 202 21.76 57.56 16.81
N PRO A 203 21.85 58.03 18.06
CA PRO A 203 22.25 57.17 19.16
C PRO A 203 21.16 56.12 19.41
N ALA A 204 21.58 54.87 19.51
CA ALA A 204 20.68 53.79 19.85
C ALA A 204 20.30 53.84 21.34
N ASP A 205 19.06 53.48 21.63
CA ASP A 205 18.56 53.37 22.99
C ASP A 205 18.95 52.00 23.59
N PRO A 206 19.74 51.95 24.69
CA PRO A 206 20.24 50.69 25.25
C PRO A 206 19.13 49.68 25.57
N TYR A 207 17.98 50.16 26.06
CA TYR A 207 16.83 49.32 26.38
C TYR A 207 16.20 48.71 25.10
N THR A 208 16.06 49.52 24.05
CA THR A 208 15.54 49.06 22.76
C THR A 208 16.45 48.03 22.09
N GLU A 209 17.77 48.22 22.14
CA GLU A 209 18.75 47.24 21.62
C GLU A 209 18.68 45.90 22.37
N TRP A 210 18.63 45.95 23.70
CA TRP A 210 18.51 44.74 24.53
C TRP A 210 17.23 43.96 24.23
N ARG A 211 16.09 44.67 24.11
CA ARG A 211 14.80 44.07 23.78
C ARG A 211 14.80 43.44 22.38
N ASP A 212 15.35 44.13 21.39
CA ASP A 212 15.45 43.61 20.02
C ASP A 212 16.38 42.39 19.95
N ALA A 213 17.48 42.35 20.71
CA ALA A 213 18.34 41.18 20.81
C ALA A 213 17.61 39.96 21.40
N MET A 214 16.82 40.16 22.47
CA MET A 214 15.99 39.10 23.05
C MET A 214 14.90 38.62 22.08
N CYS A 215 14.24 39.53 21.36
CA CYS A 215 13.23 39.17 20.36
C CYS A 215 13.81 38.52 19.09
N ARG A 216 15.07 38.83 18.71
CA ARG A 216 15.75 38.24 17.55
C ARG A 216 16.27 36.83 17.80
N THR A 217 16.31 36.38 19.05
CA THR A 217 16.64 34.98 19.35
C THR A 217 15.46 34.13 18.89
N PRO A 218 15.57 33.36 17.80
CA PRO A 218 14.45 32.58 17.32
C PRO A 218 14.15 31.51 18.37
N THR A 219 13.00 31.63 19.03
CA THR A 219 12.48 30.62 19.96
C THR A 219 12.07 29.32 19.26
N GLY A 220 12.20 29.25 17.93
CA GLY A 220 12.00 28.03 17.15
C GLY A 220 13.05 27.91 16.05
N ILE A 221 14.09 27.12 16.30
CA ILE A 221 14.87 26.53 15.21
C ILE A 221 13.97 25.44 14.62
N THR A 222 13.21 25.75 13.58
CA THR A 222 12.65 24.71 12.71
C THR A 222 13.85 24.07 12.02
N ARG A 223 14.39 23.01 12.62
CA ARG A 223 15.42 22.20 11.99
C ARG A 223 14.89 21.80 10.62
N VAL A 224 15.61 22.17 9.56
CA VAL A 224 15.37 21.61 8.23
C VAL A 224 15.70 20.13 8.35
N VAL A 225 14.68 19.33 8.61
CA VAL A 225 14.80 17.87 8.62
C VAL A 225 15.11 17.48 7.18
N SER A 226 16.23 16.79 6.99
CA SER A 226 16.78 16.39 5.69
C SER A 226 15.88 15.43 4.90
N ASP A 227 14.75 15.02 5.47
CA ASP A 227 13.74 14.18 4.83
C ASP A 227 12.35 14.65 5.29
N ASP A 228 11.51 15.04 4.33
CA ASP A 228 10.15 15.45 4.63
C ASP A 228 9.33 14.21 4.98
N SER A 229 9.10 13.98 6.27
CA SER A 229 8.28 12.88 6.78
C SER A 229 6.92 12.81 6.07
N ARG A 230 6.37 13.96 5.68
CA ARG A 230 5.10 14.01 4.94
C ARG A 230 5.24 13.46 3.53
N ARG A 231 6.37 13.70 2.86
CA ARG A 231 6.64 13.16 1.53
C ARG A 231 6.73 11.64 1.56
N ARG A 232 7.50 11.07 2.49
CA ARG A 232 7.59 9.61 2.66
C ARG A 232 6.25 8.97 2.97
N PHE A 233 5.45 9.60 3.82
CA PHE A 233 4.10 9.16 4.08
C PHE A 233 3.27 9.12 2.80
N LEU A 234 3.26 10.18 1.98
CA LEU A 234 2.48 10.23 0.75
C LEU A 234 2.94 9.22 -0.31
N GLU A 235 4.23 8.93 -0.41
CA GLU A 235 4.79 8.00 -1.40
C GLU A 235 4.55 6.53 -1.00
N TYR A 236 4.66 6.21 0.29
CA TYR A 236 4.68 4.82 0.78
C TYR A 236 3.49 4.44 1.67
N ASP A 237 2.44 5.28 1.75
CA ASP A 237 1.26 4.98 2.57
C ASP A 237 0.65 3.62 2.18
N GLY A 238 0.36 2.80 3.19
CA GLY A 238 -0.13 1.43 3.01
C GLY A 238 0.87 0.41 2.46
N MET A 239 2.10 0.80 2.10
CA MET A 239 3.11 -0.14 1.60
C MET A 239 3.89 -0.78 2.74
N VAL A 240 3.73 -2.10 2.89
CA VAL A 240 4.36 -2.88 3.97
C VAL A 240 5.07 -4.09 3.38
N LEU A 241 6.36 -4.23 3.68
CA LEU A 241 7.13 -5.41 3.33
C LEU A 241 6.91 -6.46 4.41
N THR A 242 6.42 -7.62 4.01
CA THR A 242 6.09 -8.72 4.92
C THR A 242 6.98 -9.92 4.64
N PHE A 243 7.50 -10.49 5.73
CA PHE A 243 8.35 -11.67 5.75
C PHE A 243 7.76 -12.68 6.74
N ASP A 244 7.71 -13.95 6.33
CA ASP A 244 7.45 -15.03 7.26
C ASP A 244 8.78 -15.50 7.84
N ALA A 245 8.81 -15.60 9.16
CA ALA A 245 10.00 -15.90 9.94
C ALA A 245 9.75 -17.06 10.92
N THR A 246 10.81 -17.75 11.30
CA THR A 246 10.79 -18.75 12.37
C THR A 246 11.82 -18.46 13.44
N TRP A 247 11.45 -18.65 14.69
CA TRP A 247 12.34 -18.57 15.84
C TRP A 247 11.97 -19.66 16.84
N SER A 248 12.94 -20.47 17.26
CA SER A 248 12.75 -21.57 18.23
C SER A 248 11.63 -22.58 17.87
N GLY A 249 11.30 -22.73 16.57
CA GLY A 249 10.24 -23.62 16.08
C GLY A 249 8.86 -22.97 15.96
N ASP A 250 8.71 -21.72 16.41
CA ASP A 250 7.47 -20.94 16.31
C ASP A 250 7.46 -20.07 15.05
N ARG A 251 6.25 -19.73 14.59
CA ARG A 251 6.03 -18.98 13.34
C ARG A 251 5.71 -17.52 13.64
N TYR A 252 6.43 -16.62 12.99
CA TYR A 252 6.31 -15.19 13.14
C TYR A 252 6.12 -14.52 11.78
N ARG A 253 5.49 -13.36 11.78
CA ARG A 253 5.40 -12.45 10.64
C ARG A 253 6.09 -11.15 10.98
N VAL A 254 7.18 -10.87 10.27
CA VAL A 254 7.95 -9.63 10.40
C VAL A 254 7.44 -8.66 9.34
N MET A 255 7.04 -7.47 9.78
CA MET A 255 6.46 -6.41 8.96
C MET A 255 7.37 -5.19 9.00
N TYR A 256 7.82 -4.71 7.85
CA TYR A 256 8.59 -3.49 7.70
C TYR A 256 7.73 -2.44 6.99
N PHE A 257 7.51 -1.30 7.65
CA PHE A 257 6.70 -0.20 7.12
C PHE A 257 7.61 0.81 6.44
N LEU A 258 7.42 0.99 5.13
CA LEU A 258 8.23 1.89 4.30
C LEU A 258 8.00 3.38 4.63
N THR A 259 6.86 3.74 5.22
CA THR A 259 6.55 5.14 5.55
C THR A 259 7.54 5.73 6.56
N ASP A 260 7.89 4.95 7.58
CA ASP A 260 8.60 5.45 8.78
C ASP A 260 9.86 4.64 9.12
N ASP A 261 10.24 3.66 8.27
CA ASP A 261 11.32 2.70 8.54
C ASP A 261 11.15 1.99 9.89
N THR A 262 9.92 1.56 10.17
CA THR A 262 9.57 0.86 11.42
C THR A 262 9.34 -0.62 11.18
N VAL A 263 9.63 -1.43 12.18
CA VAL A 263 9.44 -2.89 12.16
C VAL A 263 8.42 -3.27 13.23
N ALA A 264 7.52 -4.19 12.89
CA ALA A 264 6.64 -4.87 13.84
C ALA A 264 6.73 -6.38 13.65
N ILE A 265 6.61 -7.14 14.73
CA ILE A 265 6.65 -8.60 14.70
C ILE A 265 5.35 -9.14 15.28
N ARG A 266 4.65 -9.93 14.49
CA ARG A 266 3.42 -10.62 14.88
C ARG A 266 3.69 -12.11 15.05
N GLU A 267 3.21 -12.69 16.14
CA GLU A 267 3.23 -14.14 16.33
C GLU A 267 2.02 -14.77 15.60
N ILE A 268 2.27 -15.88 14.91
CA ILE A 268 1.22 -16.68 14.26
C ILE A 268 0.94 -17.87 15.17
N HIS A 269 -0.20 -17.83 15.85
CA HIS A 269 -0.64 -18.91 16.75
C HIS A 269 -1.27 -20.07 15.96
N GLU A 270 -0.90 -21.28 16.32
CA GLU A 270 -1.56 -22.50 15.83
C GLU A 270 -2.73 -22.90 16.75
N LEU A 271 -3.66 -23.71 16.24
CA LEU A 271 -4.77 -24.21 17.05
C LEU A 271 -4.21 -25.08 18.20
N ASN A 272 -4.67 -24.83 19.42
CA ASN A 272 -4.24 -25.54 20.63
C ASN A 272 -2.74 -25.39 20.97
N ASP A 273 -2.09 -24.27 20.61
CA ASP A 273 -0.69 -23.99 20.96
C ASP A 273 -0.48 -23.77 22.48
N GLY A 274 -1.55 -23.49 23.23
CA GLY A 274 -1.49 -23.30 24.70
C GLY A 274 -0.81 -21.99 25.14
N LYS A 275 -0.41 -21.14 24.19
CA LYS A 275 0.07 -19.79 24.43
C LYS A 275 -1.08 -18.80 24.59
N ASP A 276 -0.85 -17.74 25.35
CA ASP A 276 -1.77 -16.60 25.46
C ASP A 276 -1.85 -15.89 24.10
N PRO A 277 -3.04 -15.52 23.58
CA PRO A 277 -3.20 -14.82 22.30
C PRO A 277 -2.67 -13.38 22.32
N VAL A 278 -1.35 -13.23 22.36
CA VAL A 278 -0.67 -11.96 22.18
C VAL A 278 -0.59 -11.66 20.68
N VAL A 279 -1.11 -10.48 20.28
CA VAL A 279 -1.22 -10.10 18.86
C VAL A 279 0.12 -9.69 18.26
N MET A 280 1.00 -9.03 19.04
CA MET A 280 2.29 -8.52 18.58
C MET A 280 3.39 -8.90 19.57
N LEU A 281 4.44 -9.54 19.08
CA LEU A 281 5.66 -9.78 19.83
C LEU A 281 6.47 -8.49 19.96
N LEU A 282 6.53 -7.70 18.89
CA LEU A 282 7.18 -6.40 18.84
C LEU A 282 6.20 -5.37 18.28
N LYS A 283 5.90 -4.33 19.08
CA LYS A 283 5.12 -3.18 18.61
C LYS A 283 5.90 -2.40 17.55
N ARG A 284 5.18 -1.74 16.64
CA ARG A 284 5.76 -0.91 15.57
C ARG A 284 6.74 0.11 16.15
N MET A 285 8.02 -0.03 15.85
CA MET A 285 9.08 0.88 16.27
C MET A 285 10.27 0.81 15.31
N ARG A 286 11.14 1.83 15.32
CA ARG A 286 12.39 1.78 14.56
C ARG A 286 13.38 0.91 15.34
N VAL A 287 13.87 -0.16 14.72
CA VAL A 287 14.75 -1.11 15.42
C VAL A 287 16.21 -0.73 15.18
N PRO A 288 16.99 -0.45 16.24
CA PRO A 288 18.42 -0.18 16.11
C PRO A 288 19.19 -1.48 15.80
N LYS A 289 20.19 -1.40 14.90
CA LYS A 289 21.11 -2.53 14.66
C LYS A 289 22.00 -2.77 15.88
N ASN A 290 22.53 -1.69 16.44
CA ASN A 290 23.46 -1.72 17.58
C ASN A 290 22.76 -1.29 18.88
N TRP A 291 21.95 -2.17 19.46
CA TRP A 291 21.23 -1.89 20.70
C TRP A 291 22.07 -2.07 21.99
N ARG A 292 23.28 -2.62 21.91
CA ARG A 292 24.12 -2.89 23.11
C ARG A 292 25.22 -1.85 23.37
N ASN A 293 25.64 -1.10 22.35
CA ASN A 293 26.80 -0.21 22.45
C ASN A 293 26.38 1.20 22.86
N LEU A 294 26.28 1.46 24.17
CA LEU A 294 25.97 2.78 24.69
C LEU A 294 27.20 3.70 24.63
N PRO A 295 27.05 4.97 24.20
CA PRO A 295 28.08 5.98 24.39
C PRO A 295 28.38 6.16 25.88
N SER A 296 29.66 6.37 26.23
CA SER A 296 30.11 6.52 27.64
C SER A 296 29.42 7.68 28.41
N TRP A 297 28.83 8.65 27.71
CA TRP A 297 28.16 9.80 28.32
C TRP A 297 26.66 9.58 28.56
N HIS A 298 26.07 8.48 28.07
CA HIS A 298 24.62 8.24 28.20
C HIS A 298 24.23 8.01 29.68
N PRO A 299 23.24 8.74 30.21
CA PRO A 299 22.83 8.58 31.61
C PRO A 299 22.27 7.18 31.87
N SER A 300 22.81 6.45 32.83
CA SER A 300 22.39 5.09 33.20
C SER A 300 20.94 4.98 33.75
N ILE A 301 20.23 6.11 33.86
CA ILE A 301 18.83 6.17 34.30
C ILE A 301 17.84 5.87 33.17
N TYR A 302 18.26 6.06 31.91
CA TYR A 302 17.48 5.70 30.73
C TYR A 302 17.91 4.30 30.28
N MET A 303 16.94 3.39 30.15
CA MET A 303 17.18 2.01 29.71
C MET A 303 17.14 1.86 28.17
N GLU A 304 16.71 2.90 27.45
CA GLU A 304 16.50 2.88 26.00
C GLU A 304 17.22 4.06 25.34
N TYR A 305 17.77 3.84 24.14
CA TYR A 305 18.41 4.89 23.34
C TYR A 305 17.33 5.86 22.82
N GLY A 306 17.62 7.15 22.89
CA GLY A 306 16.90 8.13 22.09
C GLY A 306 17.35 8.12 20.62
N ASP A 307 16.52 8.67 19.73
CA ASP A 307 16.86 8.89 18.31
C ASP A 307 18.24 9.55 18.04
N PRO A 308 18.77 10.48 18.86
CA PRO A 308 20.09 11.07 18.58
C PRO A 308 21.29 10.14 18.88
N GLU A 309 21.07 9.02 19.58
CA GLU A 309 22.15 8.14 20.05
C GLU A 309 22.28 6.87 19.20
N ILE A 310 21.25 6.55 18.43
CA ILE A 310 21.21 5.38 17.56
C ILE A 310 21.98 5.68 16.27
N VAL A 311 23.08 4.96 16.08
CA VAL A 311 23.98 5.12 14.92
C VAL A 311 23.33 4.62 13.62
N GLU A 312 22.64 3.48 13.68
CA GLU A 312 22.08 2.83 12.49
C GLU A 312 20.83 2.00 12.83
N TYR A 313 19.78 2.19 12.03
CA TYR A 313 18.55 1.40 12.08
C TYR A 313 18.54 0.35 10.98
N TYR A 314 17.73 -0.69 11.18
CA TYR A 314 17.45 -1.65 10.11
C TYR A 314 16.80 -0.97 8.91
N THR A 315 17.29 -1.31 7.72
CA THR A 315 16.79 -0.86 6.43
C THR A 315 16.21 -2.05 5.66
N PRO A 316 15.43 -1.85 4.59
CA PRO A 316 14.91 -2.96 3.79
C PRO A 316 16.03 -3.89 3.29
N ARG A 317 17.20 -3.34 2.94
CA ARG A 317 18.33 -4.13 2.41
C ARG A 317 18.84 -5.22 3.37
N ASP A 318 18.58 -5.07 4.67
CA ASP A 318 18.99 -6.02 5.70
C ASP A 318 18.04 -7.23 5.81
N PHE A 319 16.89 -7.21 5.13
CA PHE A 319 15.92 -8.32 5.14
C PHE A 319 16.03 -9.15 3.87
N ARG A 320 16.63 -10.33 3.98
CA ARG A 320 16.75 -11.29 2.87
C ARG A 320 16.19 -12.65 3.25
N VAL A 321 15.41 -13.25 2.34
CA VAL A 321 14.89 -14.61 2.53
C VAL A 321 16.08 -15.59 2.53
N GLY A 322 16.10 -16.49 3.51
CA GLY A 322 17.18 -17.44 3.77
C GLY A 322 18.24 -16.96 4.75
N GLU A 323 18.29 -15.67 5.07
CA GLU A 323 19.19 -15.14 6.09
C GLU A 323 18.52 -15.08 7.47
N THR A 324 19.34 -15.07 8.52
CA THR A 324 18.89 -14.90 9.89
C THR A 324 19.06 -13.45 10.32
N ILE A 325 17.96 -12.82 10.76
CA ILE A 325 17.97 -11.44 11.25
C ILE A 325 17.95 -11.41 12.78
N VAL A 326 18.79 -10.55 13.37
CA VAL A 326 18.92 -10.44 14.83
C VAL A 326 18.13 -9.23 15.33
N LEU A 327 16.91 -9.42 15.81
CA LEU A 327 16.06 -8.34 16.33
C LEU A 327 16.07 -8.39 17.86
N PHE A 328 16.60 -7.34 18.51
CA PHE A 328 16.77 -7.25 19.98
C PHE A 328 17.40 -8.51 20.63
N GLY A 329 18.37 -9.12 19.95
CA GLY A 329 19.08 -10.31 20.42
C GLY A 329 18.38 -11.65 20.14
N ARG A 330 17.22 -11.67 19.47
CA ARG A 330 16.57 -12.89 18.97
C ARG A 330 16.86 -13.09 17.49
N CYS A 331 17.24 -14.31 17.12
CA CYS A 331 17.62 -14.67 15.75
C CYS A 331 16.41 -15.26 15.01
N PHE A 332 15.82 -14.48 14.11
CA PHE A 332 14.69 -14.91 13.28
C PHE A 332 15.20 -15.38 11.92
N LEU A 333 14.88 -16.62 11.54
CA LEU A 333 15.15 -17.13 10.19
C LEU A 333 14.01 -16.71 9.26
N LEU A 334 14.30 -15.83 8.29
CA LEU A 334 13.33 -15.44 7.27
C LEU A 334 13.28 -16.53 6.22
N TYR A 335 12.13 -17.19 6.05
CA TYR A 335 12.01 -18.34 5.14
C TYR A 335 11.10 -18.07 3.94
N ASN A 336 10.22 -17.07 4.02
CA ASN A 336 9.36 -16.67 2.92
C ASN A 336 9.06 -15.16 2.98
N CYS A 337 8.60 -14.60 1.87
CA CYS A 337 8.12 -13.23 1.79
C CYS A 337 6.91 -13.12 0.84
N ASP A 338 6.09 -12.10 1.06
CA ASP A 338 4.88 -11.86 0.28
C ASP A 338 5.18 -11.44 -1.18
N ALA A 339 4.18 -11.61 -2.04
CA ALA A 339 4.27 -11.27 -3.46
C ALA A 339 4.54 -9.77 -3.67
N PHE A 340 3.98 -8.88 -2.84
CA PHE A 340 4.28 -7.45 -2.90
C PHE A 340 5.76 -7.18 -2.58
N THR A 341 6.26 -7.78 -1.50
CA THR A 341 7.66 -7.69 -1.08
C THR A 341 8.59 -8.12 -2.22
N ARG A 342 8.33 -9.26 -2.87
CA ARG A 342 9.15 -9.74 -3.99
C ARG A 342 9.23 -8.75 -5.15
N LYS A 343 8.11 -8.11 -5.51
CA LYS A 343 8.07 -7.07 -6.55
C LYS A 343 8.87 -5.84 -6.14
N TYR A 344 8.64 -5.32 -4.93
CA TYR A 344 9.36 -4.16 -4.41
C TYR A 344 10.88 -4.34 -4.44
N TYR A 345 11.38 -5.50 -4.01
CA TYR A 345 12.82 -5.80 -4.02
C TYR A 345 13.41 -5.91 -5.44
N SER A 346 12.61 -6.40 -6.39
CA SER A 346 13.03 -6.52 -7.80
C SER A 346 13.06 -5.16 -8.48
N ASP A 347 11.99 -4.36 -8.29
CA ASP A 347 11.78 -3.10 -9.01
C ASP A 347 12.58 -1.93 -8.41
N MET A 348 12.56 -1.78 -7.07
CA MET A 348 13.13 -0.61 -6.38
C MET A 348 14.57 -0.83 -5.91
N LEU A 349 14.88 -2.03 -5.40
CA LEU A 349 16.19 -2.33 -4.82
C LEU A 349 17.14 -3.05 -5.79
N GLY A 350 16.61 -3.61 -6.89
CA GLY A 350 17.39 -4.37 -7.88
C GLY A 350 17.96 -5.69 -7.34
N THR A 351 17.46 -6.17 -6.20
CA THR A 351 17.93 -7.37 -5.52
C THR A 351 16.77 -8.34 -5.32
N PRO A 352 16.48 -9.25 -6.28
CA PRO A 352 15.35 -10.16 -6.17
C PRO A 352 15.52 -11.10 -4.96
N GLN A 353 14.41 -11.35 -4.27
CA GLN A 353 14.39 -12.25 -3.10
C GLN A 353 14.37 -13.71 -3.56
N PRO A 354 15.17 -14.60 -2.92
CA PRO A 354 15.18 -16.02 -3.26
C PRO A 354 13.85 -16.71 -2.90
N ASP A 355 13.63 -17.90 -3.47
CA ASP A 355 12.41 -18.67 -3.28
C ASP A 355 12.20 -19.15 -1.84
N ALA A 356 10.96 -19.52 -1.53
CA ALA A 356 10.58 -19.94 -0.19
C ALA A 356 11.33 -21.20 0.26
N ILE A 357 11.90 -21.17 1.46
CA ILE A 357 12.59 -22.31 2.05
C ILE A 357 11.58 -23.18 2.81
N PRO A 358 11.49 -24.49 2.51
CA PRO A 358 10.62 -25.39 3.26
C PRO A 358 11.14 -25.56 4.68
N ILE A 359 10.33 -25.17 5.67
CA ILE A 359 10.63 -25.42 7.08
C ILE A 359 10.30 -26.89 7.37
N PRO A 360 11.14 -27.64 8.11
CA PRO A 360 10.78 -28.95 8.60
C PRO A 360 9.58 -28.83 9.54
N THR A 361 8.40 -29.25 9.08
CA THR A 361 7.22 -29.46 9.93
C THR A 361 7.59 -30.39 11.08
N LYS A 362 7.11 -30.11 12.31
CA LYS A 362 7.29 -31.00 13.47
C LYS A 362 7.02 -32.44 13.01
N MET A 363 8.04 -33.30 13.07
CA MET A 363 7.89 -34.70 12.72
C MET A 363 6.84 -35.31 13.64
N GLU A 364 5.65 -35.58 13.10
CA GLU A 364 4.66 -36.38 13.80
C GLU A 364 5.32 -37.72 14.12
N ARG A 365 5.50 -38.00 15.41
CA ARG A 365 5.99 -39.31 15.82
C ARG A 365 4.91 -40.30 15.40
N PRO A 366 5.21 -41.27 14.53
CA PRO A 366 4.22 -42.27 14.17
C PRO A 366 3.76 -42.94 15.46
N ALA A 367 2.45 -43.07 15.62
CA ALA A 367 1.90 -43.77 16.77
C ALA A 367 2.55 -45.16 16.87
N PRO A 368 2.93 -45.63 18.07
CA PRO A 368 3.47 -46.96 18.23
C PRO A 368 2.47 -47.96 17.64
N LYS A 369 2.93 -48.77 16.69
CA LYS A 369 2.11 -49.83 16.10
C LYS A 369 1.88 -50.88 17.17
N TYR A 370 0.61 -51.16 17.47
CA TYR A 370 0.25 -52.23 18.39
C TYR A 370 0.52 -53.58 17.73
N GLU A 371 1.40 -54.38 18.33
CA GLU A 371 1.63 -55.77 17.94
C GLU A 371 0.74 -56.67 18.79
N ILE A 372 0.02 -57.59 18.14
CA ILE A 372 -0.88 -58.51 18.83
C ILE A 372 0.00 -59.52 19.60
N PRO A 373 -0.27 -59.77 20.88
CA PRO A 373 0.48 -60.78 21.64
C PRO A 373 0.25 -62.18 21.06
N PRO A 374 1.19 -63.12 21.29
CA PRO A 374 1.05 -64.50 20.82
C PRO A 374 -0.19 -65.18 21.41
N HIS A 375 -0.68 -66.19 20.70
CA HIS A 375 -1.87 -66.97 21.06
C HIS A 375 -1.71 -67.60 22.45
N ILE A 376 -2.69 -67.33 23.30
CA ILE A 376 -2.83 -68.01 24.59
C ILE A 376 -3.24 -69.45 24.24
N GLN A 377 -2.49 -70.47 24.67
CA GLN A 377 -2.70 -71.89 24.34
C GLN A 377 -4.11 -72.47 24.69
N PHE A 378 -5.02 -71.63 25.20
CA PHE A 378 -6.41 -71.92 25.47
C PHE A 378 -7.31 -71.31 24.38
N GLY A 379 -8.28 -72.09 23.90
CA GLY A 379 -9.23 -71.64 22.88
C GLY A 379 -8.65 -71.64 21.47
N SER A 380 -9.35 -70.98 20.55
CA SER A 380 -8.92 -70.84 19.15
C SER A 380 -8.16 -69.52 18.93
N PRO A 381 -7.20 -69.46 17.99
CA PRO A 381 -6.44 -68.24 17.73
C PRO A 381 -7.32 -67.06 17.31
N GLU A 382 -8.42 -67.33 16.62
CA GLU A 382 -9.40 -66.31 16.24
C GLU A 382 -10.15 -65.73 17.46
N ASP A 383 -10.28 -66.49 18.55
CA ASP A 383 -10.96 -66.09 19.78
C ASP A 383 -10.04 -65.23 20.66
N THR A 384 -8.77 -65.64 20.80
CA THR A 384 -7.74 -64.83 21.47
C THR A 384 -7.50 -63.52 20.73
N TYR A 385 -7.50 -63.54 19.40
CA TYR A 385 -7.39 -62.34 18.58
C TYR A 385 -8.54 -61.37 18.87
N ALA A 386 -9.78 -61.86 18.91
CA ALA A 386 -10.95 -61.05 19.24
C ALA A 386 -10.88 -60.46 20.66
N SER A 387 -10.32 -61.20 21.62
CA SER A 387 -10.06 -60.71 22.98
C SER A 387 -9.01 -59.59 23.03
N CYS A 388 -8.01 -59.61 22.16
CA CYS A 388 -6.97 -58.58 22.10
C CYS A 388 -7.42 -57.28 21.43
N LEU A 389 -8.47 -57.34 20.60
CA LEU A 389 -8.97 -56.18 19.86
C LEU A 389 -9.92 -55.28 20.68
N SER A 390 -10.65 -55.85 21.65
CA SER A 390 -11.67 -55.11 22.39
C SER A 390 -11.80 -55.59 23.83
N PHE A 391 -12.01 -54.65 24.76
CA PHE A 391 -12.19 -54.93 26.19
C PHE A 391 -13.35 -55.90 26.49
N ILE A 392 -14.47 -55.75 25.78
CA ILE A 392 -15.58 -56.70 25.85
C ILE A 392 -15.40 -57.68 24.69
N PRO A 393 -14.97 -58.93 24.93
CA PRO A 393 -14.70 -59.88 23.87
C PRO A 393 -15.98 -60.17 23.11
N LYS A 394 -15.91 -60.04 21.79
CA LYS A 394 -16.99 -60.38 20.88
C LYS A 394 -16.69 -61.74 20.25
N PRO A 395 -17.69 -62.63 20.13
CA PRO A 395 -17.47 -63.92 19.48
C PRO A 395 -17.00 -63.71 18.03
N PRO A 396 -16.03 -64.51 17.54
CA PRO A 396 -15.54 -64.39 16.18
C PRO A 396 -16.67 -64.63 15.18
N LYS A 397 -16.76 -63.75 14.18
CA LYS A 397 -17.82 -63.82 13.16
C LYS A 397 -17.51 -64.94 12.18
N LYS A 398 -18.45 -65.89 12.02
CA LYS A 398 -18.38 -66.93 10.99
C LYS A 398 -18.79 -66.36 9.63
N ASN A 399 -18.25 -66.93 8.56
CA ASN A 399 -18.62 -66.58 7.18
C ASN A 399 -20.00 -67.18 6.84
N VAL A 400 -21.06 -66.53 7.30
CA VAL A 400 -22.46 -66.99 7.15
C VAL A 400 -22.84 -67.22 5.67
N ILE A 401 -22.38 -66.34 4.78
CA ILE A 401 -22.62 -66.46 3.32
C ILE A 401 -22.04 -67.79 2.80
N ARG A 402 -20.78 -68.09 3.13
CA ARG A 402 -20.13 -69.35 2.75
C ARG A 402 -20.88 -70.56 3.31
N GLN A 403 -21.38 -70.45 4.54
CA GLN A 403 -22.12 -71.53 5.18
C GLN A 403 -23.44 -71.82 4.47
N LEU A 404 -24.24 -70.78 4.16
CA LEU A 404 -25.55 -70.93 3.51
C LEU A 404 -25.43 -71.40 2.05
N THR A 405 -24.51 -70.84 1.27
CA THR A 405 -24.36 -71.17 -0.16
C THR A 405 -23.84 -72.60 -0.40
N ASN A 406 -23.04 -73.11 0.55
CA ASN A 406 -22.38 -74.40 0.39
C ASN A 406 -22.98 -75.51 1.25
N PHE A 407 -23.98 -75.26 2.10
CA PHE A 407 -24.68 -76.34 2.80
C PHE A 407 -25.71 -76.99 1.86
N PRO A 408 -25.73 -78.32 1.65
CA PRO A 408 -24.99 -79.40 2.32
C PRO A 408 -23.80 -80.00 1.49
N LYS A 409 -23.20 -79.24 0.58
CA LYS A 409 -22.14 -79.71 -0.34
C LYS A 409 -20.88 -80.18 0.42
N LYS A 410 -20.44 -81.40 0.12
CA LYS A 410 -19.28 -82.09 0.71
C LYS A 410 -18.45 -82.72 -0.40
N LEU A 411 -17.13 -82.59 -0.31
CA LEU A 411 -16.18 -83.18 -1.25
C LEU A 411 -15.62 -84.46 -0.65
N ARG A 412 -15.73 -85.59 -1.36
CA ARG A 412 -15.34 -86.91 -0.87
C ARG A 412 -14.14 -87.45 -1.65
N TYR A 413 -13.16 -87.93 -0.92
CA TYR A 413 -11.91 -88.47 -1.43
C TYR A 413 -11.66 -89.85 -0.82
N SER A 414 -11.21 -90.81 -1.62
CA SER A 414 -10.66 -92.06 -1.09
C SER A 414 -9.20 -91.84 -0.73
N ALA A 415 -8.80 -92.31 0.44
CA ALA A 415 -7.47 -92.16 0.98
C ALA A 415 -7.00 -93.44 1.66
N ARG A 416 -5.68 -93.66 1.64
CA ARG A 416 -5.02 -94.71 2.42
C ARG A 416 -4.07 -94.07 3.42
N MET A 417 -3.88 -94.68 4.58
CA MET A 417 -2.87 -94.23 5.52
C MET A 417 -1.48 -94.69 5.06
N ASP A 418 -0.49 -93.79 5.13
CA ASP A 418 0.92 -94.12 4.95
C ASP A 418 1.42 -94.77 6.26
N ALA A 419 1.26 -96.09 6.32
CA ALA A 419 1.45 -96.87 7.54
C ALA A 419 2.94 -96.90 7.95
N ILE A 420 3.22 -96.41 9.16
CA ILE A 420 4.53 -96.58 9.82
C ILE A 420 4.57 -97.93 10.56
N HIS A 421 3.42 -98.37 11.08
CA HIS A 421 3.24 -99.66 11.73
C HIS A 421 2.58 -100.65 10.78
N PRO A 422 3.02 -101.92 10.74
CA PRO A 422 2.46 -102.94 9.85
C PRO A 422 0.97 -103.22 10.12
N GLU A 423 0.48 -102.92 11.33
CA GLU A 423 -0.92 -103.09 11.70
C GLU A 423 -1.87 -102.08 11.04
N ASP A 424 -1.36 -100.95 10.56
CA ASP A 424 -2.15 -99.92 9.86
C ASP A 424 -2.19 -100.14 8.33
N GLU A 425 -1.44 -101.12 7.83
CA GLU A 425 -1.37 -101.44 6.42
C GLU A 425 -2.70 -102.08 5.93
N GLY A 426 -3.19 -101.63 4.77
CA GLY A 426 -4.43 -102.13 4.18
C GLY A 426 -5.73 -101.50 4.71
N ARG A 427 -5.66 -100.42 5.50
CA ARG A 427 -6.82 -99.63 5.94
C ARG A 427 -7.22 -98.59 4.87
N ASP A 428 -8.49 -98.62 4.48
CA ASP A 428 -9.06 -97.69 3.50
C ASP A 428 -9.95 -96.66 4.18
N PHE A 429 -9.78 -95.40 3.81
CA PHE A 429 -10.47 -94.26 4.41
C PHE A 429 -11.18 -93.43 3.36
N VAL A 430 -12.27 -92.78 3.77
CA VAL A 430 -12.94 -91.72 3.04
C VAL A 430 -12.72 -90.42 3.78
N LEU A 431 -12.07 -89.47 3.12
CA LEU A 431 -11.91 -88.10 3.59
C LEU A 431 -13.05 -87.25 3.03
N GLU A 432 -13.84 -86.67 3.91
CA GLU A 432 -14.95 -85.77 3.58
C GLU A 432 -14.61 -84.34 3.98
N TYR A 433 -14.53 -83.43 3.02
CA TYR A 433 -14.33 -81.99 3.24
C TYR A 433 -15.65 -81.23 3.10
N SER A 434 -16.05 -80.51 4.14
CA SER A 434 -17.26 -79.69 4.16
C SER A 434 -16.99 -78.30 3.59
N LEU A 435 -17.64 -77.93 2.48
CA LEU A 435 -17.42 -76.63 1.84
C LEU A 435 -17.97 -75.45 2.67
N SER A 436 -19.02 -75.69 3.48
CA SER A 436 -19.66 -74.67 4.31
C SER A 436 -18.74 -74.16 5.43
N ASN A 437 -18.15 -75.08 6.20
CA ASN A 437 -17.36 -74.75 7.39
C ASN A 437 -15.85 -74.93 7.18
N GLY A 438 -15.42 -75.59 6.09
CA GLY A 438 -14.01 -75.90 5.82
C GLY A 438 -13.46 -77.05 6.65
N THR A 439 -14.32 -77.82 7.33
CA THR A 439 -13.92 -78.91 8.21
C THR A 439 -13.70 -80.21 7.43
N ILE A 440 -12.81 -81.05 7.95
CA ILE A 440 -12.48 -82.36 7.41
C ILE A 440 -12.97 -83.42 8.40
N GLN A 441 -13.60 -84.45 7.86
CA GLN A 441 -14.00 -85.66 8.57
C GLN A 441 -13.35 -86.86 7.86
N ILE A 442 -12.83 -87.82 8.63
CA ILE A 442 -12.23 -89.04 8.07
C ILE A 442 -13.00 -90.23 8.60
N ILE A 443 -13.49 -91.06 7.70
CA ILE A 443 -14.29 -92.24 7.99
C ILE A 443 -13.54 -93.45 7.45
N GLU A 444 -13.39 -94.48 8.26
CA GLU A 444 -12.80 -95.74 7.85
C GLU A 444 -13.86 -96.63 7.20
N ILE A 445 -13.51 -97.26 6.07
CA ILE A 445 -14.41 -98.16 5.35
C ILE A 445 -14.40 -99.53 6.04
N GLU A 446 -15.58 -100.05 6.36
CA GLU A 446 -15.75 -101.36 6.98
C GLU A 446 -15.29 -102.49 6.04
N LYS A 447 -14.43 -103.39 6.55
CA LYS A 447 -14.01 -104.60 5.84
C LYS A 447 -14.42 -105.84 6.65
N PRO A 448 -15.11 -106.82 6.04
CA PRO A 448 -15.47 -108.04 6.75
C PRO A 448 -14.21 -108.82 7.17
N ASN A 449 -14.25 -109.43 8.36
CA ASN A 449 -13.17 -110.23 8.94
C ASN A 449 -11.86 -109.45 9.27
N SER A 450 -11.92 -108.12 9.42
CA SER A 450 -10.76 -107.29 9.77
C SER A 450 -10.34 -107.38 11.25
N GLY A 451 -11.27 -107.74 12.15
CA GLY A 451 -11.08 -107.75 13.60
C GLY A 451 -11.06 -106.37 14.27
N ARG A 452 -11.31 -105.27 13.54
CA ARG A 452 -11.31 -103.90 14.08
C ARG A 452 -12.76 -103.39 14.24
N ARG A 453 -12.96 -102.37 15.08
CA ARG A 453 -14.22 -101.61 15.12
C ARG A 453 -14.04 -100.36 14.25
N GLU A 454 -14.35 -100.48 12.96
CA GLU A 454 -14.25 -99.36 12.01
C GLU A 454 -15.39 -98.35 12.21
N GLY A 455 -15.19 -97.11 11.72
CA GLY A 455 -16.16 -96.03 11.85
C GLY A 455 -15.53 -94.65 11.63
N CYS A 456 -15.98 -93.65 12.39
CA CYS A 456 -15.43 -92.29 12.31
C CYS A 456 -14.02 -92.25 12.90
N PHE A 457 -12.99 -92.23 12.05
CA PHE A 457 -11.59 -92.10 12.46
C PHE A 457 -11.28 -90.71 12.99
N LEU A 458 -11.79 -89.67 12.32
CA LEU A 458 -11.70 -88.28 12.75
C LEU A 458 -13.05 -87.58 12.59
N SER A 459 -13.60 -87.08 13.70
CA SER A 459 -14.80 -86.23 13.69
C SER A 459 -14.55 -84.91 12.96
N SER A 460 -15.59 -84.34 12.34
CA SER A 460 -15.50 -83.11 11.55
C SER A 460 -14.83 -81.95 12.30
N ARG A 461 -13.63 -81.54 11.87
CA ARG A 461 -12.85 -80.45 12.50
C ARG A 461 -11.99 -79.70 11.47
N LEU A 462 -11.57 -78.48 11.80
CA LEU A 462 -10.54 -77.78 11.04
C LEU A 462 -9.17 -78.40 11.33
N ILE A 463 -8.38 -78.65 10.28
CA ILE A 463 -7.06 -79.28 10.37
C ILE A 463 -6.01 -78.28 9.90
N PRO A 464 -5.06 -77.86 10.77
CA PRO A 464 -3.96 -77.00 10.36
C PRO A 464 -2.93 -77.76 9.54
N LYS A 465 -2.28 -77.06 8.61
CA LYS A 465 -1.16 -77.58 7.82
C LYS A 465 0.06 -77.82 8.73
N PRO A 466 0.93 -78.78 8.37
CA PRO A 466 2.18 -78.97 9.09
C PRO A 466 3.08 -77.74 8.93
N TYR A 467 3.89 -77.46 9.96
CA TYR A 467 4.84 -76.34 10.00
C TYR A 467 4.24 -74.94 10.11
N THR A 468 2.93 -74.82 10.38
CA THR A 468 2.35 -73.53 10.73
C THR A 468 2.43 -73.27 12.24
N GLY A 469 2.74 -72.02 12.63
CA GLY A 469 2.77 -71.61 14.04
C GLY A 469 1.37 -71.60 14.68
N ASN A 470 1.32 -71.72 16.00
CA ASN A 470 0.06 -71.72 16.76
C ASN A 470 -0.72 -70.41 16.64
N ASP A 471 -0.03 -69.29 16.41
CA ASP A 471 -0.63 -67.95 16.41
C ASP A 471 -1.52 -67.70 15.19
N ASN A 472 -1.12 -68.19 14.01
CA ASN A 472 -1.82 -68.03 12.74
C ASN A 472 -1.85 -69.35 11.97
N PRO A 473 -2.67 -70.33 12.39
CA PRO A 473 -2.74 -71.62 11.72
C PRO A 473 -3.36 -71.48 10.32
N GLU A 474 -2.67 -72.02 9.32
CA GLU A 474 -3.19 -72.16 7.97
C GLU A 474 -3.88 -73.51 7.86
N TYR A 475 -5.17 -73.51 7.52
CA TYR A 475 -5.95 -74.73 7.43
C TYR A 475 -5.87 -75.34 6.02
N TYR A 476 -6.07 -76.67 5.94
CA TYR A 476 -6.20 -77.35 4.65
C TYR A 476 -7.40 -76.85 3.85
N THR A 477 -7.19 -76.65 2.56
CA THR A 477 -8.18 -76.17 1.60
C THR A 477 -8.41 -77.19 0.47
N PRO A 478 -9.49 -77.06 -0.32
CA PRO A 478 -9.72 -77.95 -1.45
C PRO A 478 -8.60 -77.98 -2.49
N GLN A 479 -7.76 -76.94 -2.55
CA GLN A 479 -6.61 -76.90 -3.45
C GLN A 479 -5.49 -77.86 -3.05
N ASP A 480 -5.42 -78.22 -1.77
CA ASP A 480 -4.41 -79.15 -1.24
C ASP A 480 -4.77 -80.62 -1.53
N PHE A 481 -6.00 -80.89 -2.00
CA PHE A 481 -6.50 -82.23 -2.29
C PHE A 481 -6.43 -82.55 -3.78
N PHE A 482 -5.40 -83.31 -4.15
CA PHE A 482 -5.24 -83.90 -5.48
C PHE A 482 -4.76 -85.34 -5.35
N ILE A 483 -4.80 -86.10 -6.43
CA ILE A 483 -4.52 -87.53 -6.39
C ILE A 483 -3.02 -87.75 -6.22
N GLY A 484 -2.67 -88.57 -5.23
CA GLY A 484 -1.31 -88.76 -4.75
C GLY A 484 -0.84 -87.71 -3.72
N ALA A 485 -1.67 -86.73 -3.36
CA ALA A 485 -1.33 -85.76 -2.33
C ALA A 485 -1.20 -86.42 -0.95
N ARG A 486 -0.19 -85.98 -0.17
CA ARG A 486 0.08 -86.41 1.20
C ARG A 486 -0.44 -85.37 2.18
N ILE A 487 -1.46 -85.73 2.95
CA ILE A 487 -2.09 -84.86 3.95
C ILE A 487 -1.61 -85.30 5.33
N ASN A 488 -1.13 -84.37 6.14
CA ASN A 488 -0.79 -84.64 7.54
C ASN A 488 -1.97 -84.27 8.43
N VAL A 489 -2.50 -85.25 9.15
CA VAL A 489 -3.62 -85.08 10.07
C VAL A 489 -3.18 -85.60 11.44
N PHE A 490 -2.88 -84.69 12.37
CA PHE A 490 -2.39 -85.02 13.72
C PHE A 490 -1.23 -86.05 13.72
N ASN A 491 -0.24 -85.85 12.85
CA ASN A 491 0.91 -86.73 12.64
C ASN A 491 0.63 -88.07 11.93
N HIS A 492 -0.62 -88.33 11.54
CA HIS A 492 -0.97 -89.41 10.62
C HIS A 492 -0.95 -88.88 9.18
N ARG A 493 -0.18 -89.55 8.31
CA ARG A 493 -0.09 -89.17 6.90
C ARG A 493 -1.08 -89.98 6.08
N PHE A 494 -1.94 -89.30 5.34
CA PHE A 494 -2.89 -89.91 4.41
C PHE A 494 -2.51 -89.58 2.98
N ILE A 495 -2.59 -90.58 2.10
CA ILE A 495 -2.38 -90.43 0.68
C ILE A 495 -3.74 -90.51 -0.01
N ILE A 496 -4.12 -89.46 -0.74
CA ILE A 496 -5.33 -89.49 -1.56
C ILE A 496 -5.11 -90.46 -2.72
N THR A 497 -5.93 -91.50 -2.80
CA THR A 497 -5.88 -92.51 -3.86
C THR A 497 -6.87 -92.23 -4.98
N GLY A 498 -7.98 -91.57 -4.67
CA GLY A 498 -9.05 -91.32 -5.63
C GLY A 498 -10.05 -90.29 -5.15
N THR A 499 -10.95 -89.89 -6.03
CA THR A 499 -11.92 -88.81 -5.81
C THR A 499 -13.30 -89.19 -6.32
N ASP A 500 -14.35 -88.63 -5.72
CA ASP A 500 -15.72 -88.76 -6.21
C ASP A 500 -15.97 -87.87 -7.44
N LEU A 501 -16.87 -88.26 -8.34
CA LEU A 501 -17.19 -87.54 -9.58
C LEU A 501 -17.76 -86.14 -9.27
N PHE A 502 -18.49 -86.00 -8.16
CA PHE A 502 -18.99 -84.70 -7.70
C PHE A 502 -17.86 -83.71 -7.43
N VAL A 503 -16.71 -84.18 -6.93
CA VAL A 503 -15.55 -83.32 -6.66
C VAL A 503 -15.03 -82.73 -7.96
N TYR A 504 -14.84 -83.57 -8.99
CA TYR A 504 -14.40 -83.09 -10.30
C TYR A 504 -15.35 -82.04 -10.87
N ARG A 505 -16.66 -82.29 -10.88
CA ARG A 505 -17.67 -81.33 -11.36
C ARG A 505 -17.65 -80.02 -10.57
N TYR A 506 -17.40 -80.08 -9.27
CA TYR A 506 -17.29 -78.89 -8.43
C TYR A 506 -16.04 -78.07 -8.77
N VAL A 507 -14.88 -78.73 -8.93
CA VAL A 507 -13.62 -78.07 -9.30
C VAL A 507 -13.73 -77.48 -10.70
N ASP A 508 -14.34 -78.21 -11.64
CA ASP A 508 -14.57 -77.75 -13.01
C ASP A 508 -15.54 -76.56 -13.10
N ALA A 509 -16.62 -76.55 -12.31
CA ALA A 509 -17.51 -75.39 -12.22
C ALA A 509 -16.87 -74.17 -11.54
N ASN A 510 -15.74 -74.34 -10.83
CA ASN A 510 -15.05 -73.28 -10.08
C ASN A 510 -13.58 -73.15 -10.52
N ARG A 511 -13.28 -73.20 -11.83
CA ARG A 511 -11.88 -73.21 -12.35
C ARG A 511 -11.02 -72.07 -11.79
N ASP A 512 -11.59 -70.89 -11.58
CA ASP A 512 -10.87 -69.71 -11.05
C ASP A 512 -10.30 -69.91 -9.64
N LYS A 513 -10.88 -70.83 -8.85
CA LYS A 513 -10.46 -71.08 -7.46
C LYS A 513 -9.40 -72.17 -7.34
N PHE A 514 -9.07 -72.88 -8.41
CA PHE A 514 -8.18 -74.03 -8.36
C PHE A 514 -6.99 -73.87 -9.31
N SER A 515 -5.85 -74.45 -8.95
CA SER A 515 -4.70 -74.49 -9.85
C SER A 515 -4.99 -75.43 -11.03
N GLN A 516 -4.52 -75.06 -12.23
CA GLN A 516 -4.60 -75.89 -13.43
C GLN A 516 -4.03 -77.29 -13.20
N LYS A 517 -2.97 -77.40 -12.40
CA LYS A 517 -2.35 -78.68 -12.01
C LYS A 517 -3.32 -79.63 -11.29
N VAL A 518 -4.21 -79.10 -10.45
CA VAL A 518 -5.21 -79.90 -9.71
C VAL A 518 -6.29 -80.37 -10.67
N LEU A 519 -6.77 -79.48 -11.54
CA LEU A 519 -7.76 -79.80 -12.57
C LEU A 519 -7.28 -80.91 -13.50
N GLU A 520 -6.07 -80.78 -14.03
CA GLU A 520 -5.47 -81.77 -14.93
C GLU A 520 -5.24 -83.12 -14.23
N ASN A 521 -4.78 -83.09 -12.98
CA ASN A 521 -4.57 -84.30 -12.19
C ASN A 521 -5.88 -85.10 -12.00
N LEU A 522 -6.96 -84.41 -11.65
CA LEU A 522 -8.28 -85.03 -11.51
C LEU A 522 -8.83 -85.51 -12.87
N ARG A 523 -8.71 -84.69 -13.92
CA ARG A 523 -9.14 -85.04 -15.28
C ARG A 523 -8.46 -86.32 -15.76
N ASN A 524 -7.14 -86.40 -15.63
CA ASN A 524 -6.36 -87.57 -16.04
C ASN A 524 -6.77 -88.84 -15.30
N TYR A 525 -7.05 -88.76 -14.00
CA TYR A 525 -7.53 -89.90 -13.24
C TYR A 525 -8.89 -90.42 -13.72
N PHE A 526 -9.86 -89.53 -13.95
CA PHE A 526 -11.17 -89.96 -14.45
C PHE A 526 -11.14 -90.43 -15.90
N LEU A 527 -10.23 -89.88 -16.73
CA LEU A 527 -9.94 -90.39 -18.06
C LEU A 527 -9.41 -91.83 -18.00
N HIS A 528 -8.46 -92.12 -17.09
CA HIS A 528 -7.96 -93.47 -16.87
C HIS A 528 -9.03 -94.44 -16.34
N GLN A 529 -10.01 -93.96 -15.57
CA GLN A 529 -11.15 -94.77 -15.10
C GLN A 529 -12.29 -94.93 -16.12
N GLY A 530 -12.24 -94.24 -17.27
CA GLY A 530 -13.27 -94.32 -18.31
C GLY A 530 -14.60 -93.65 -17.96
N MET A 531 -14.67 -92.86 -16.87
CA MET A 531 -15.92 -92.27 -16.37
C MET A 531 -16.29 -90.91 -17.01
N LEU A 532 -15.46 -90.40 -17.93
CA LEU A 532 -15.68 -89.14 -18.67
C LEU A 532 -16.04 -89.36 -20.15
N GLN A 533 -16.34 -90.58 -20.58
CA GLN A 533 -16.64 -90.88 -21.98
C GLN A 533 -17.87 -90.11 -22.49
N ASP A 534 -18.95 -90.07 -21.72
CA ASP A 534 -20.16 -89.32 -22.08
C ASP A 534 -19.91 -87.79 -22.18
N ASP A 535 -19.06 -87.25 -21.31
CA ASP A 535 -18.69 -85.84 -21.30
C ASP A 535 -17.77 -85.50 -22.49
N MET A 536 -16.86 -86.41 -22.86
CA MET A 536 -16.03 -86.28 -24.06
C MET A 536 -16.88 -86.31 -25.32
N ASP A 537 -17.87 -87.21 -25.41
CA ASP A 537 -18.78 -87.29 -26.54
C ASP A 537 -19.68 -86.04 -26.64
N ALA A 538 -20.09 -85.47 -25.51
CA ALA A 538 -20.82 -84.21 -25.46
C ALA A 538 -19.95 -83.00 -25.85
N GLU A 539 -18.68 -82.97 -25.44
CA GLU A 539 -17.73 -81.91 -25.77
C GLU A 539 -17.35 -81.99 -27.27
N VAL A 540 -17.13 -83.19 -27.81
CA VAL A 540 -16.93 -83.43 -29.25
C VAL A 540 -18.15 -83.00 -30.06
N LYS A 541 -19.37 -83.31 -29.61
CA LYS A 541 -20.61 -82.82 -30.26
C LYS A 541 -20.73 -81.31 -30.23
N LYS A 542 -20.37 -80.65 -29.11
CA LYS A 542 -20.37 -79.17 -29.02
C LYS A 542 -19.33 -78.55 -29.95
N ILE A 543 -18.13 -79.12 -30.03
CA ILE A 543 -17.07 -78.66 -30.94
C ILE A 543 -17.52 -78.84 -32.40
N GLN A 544 -18.10 -79.99 -32.74
CA GLN A 544 -18.67 -80.24 -34.08
C GLN A 544 -19.81 -79.28 -34.40
N MET A 545 -20.73 -79.01 -33.47
CA MET A 545 -21.78 -78.01 -33.68
C MET A 545 -21.23 -76.60 -33.88
N LEU A 546 -20.20 -76.20 -33.12
CA LEU A 546 -19.54 -74.90 -33.30
C LEU A 546 -18.77 -74.82 -34.62
N GLU A 547 -18.09 -75.90 -35.03
CA GLU A 547 -17.43 -75.99 -36.33
C GLU A 547 -18.42 -75.97 -37.49
N ASP A 548 -19.57 -76.62 -37.34
CA ASP A 548 -20.65 -76.62 -38.33
C ASP A 548 -21.35 -75.26 -38.40
N GLU A 549 -21.55 -74.56 -37.27
CA GLU A 549 -22.00 -73.17 -37.23
C GLU A 549 -21.00 -72.22 -37.92
N GLN A 550 -19.69 -72.39 -37.68
CA GLN A 550 -18.64 -71.61 -38.34
C GLN A 550 -18.57 -71.90 -39.85
N LYS A 551 -18.76 -73.16 -40.27
CA LYS A 551 -18.85 -73.54 -41.69
C LYS A 551 -20.10 -72.99 -42.36
N LEU A 552 -21.26 -73.00 -41.70
CA LEU A 552 -22.50 -72.35 -42.17
C LEU A 552 -22.33 -70.83 -42.30
N PHE A 553 -21.61 -70.21 -41.37
CA PHE A 553 -21.29 -68.79 -41.46
C PHE A 553 -20.36 -68.51 -42.65
N ALA A 554 -19.36 -69.36 -42.89
CA ALA A 554 -18.45 -69.24 -44.04
C ALA A 554 -19.14 -69.49 -45.40
N THR A 555 -20.08 -70.44 -45.50
CA THR A 555 -20.86 -70.66 -46.73
C THR A 555 -21.89 -69.57 -46.99
N ASN A 556 -22.51 -68.99 -45.95
CA ASN A 556 -23.40 -67.83 -46.10
C ASN A 556 -22.65 -66.57 -46.56
N VAL A 557 -21.39 -66.38 -46.14
CA VAL A 557 -20.53 -65.30 -46.64
C VAL A 557 -20.10 -65.56 -48.09
N ALA A 558 -19.80 -66.80 -48.46
CA ALA A 558 -19.49 -67.16 -49.85
C ALA A 558 -20.71 -67.05 -50.79
N ALA A 559 -21.92 -67.34 -50.32
CA ALA A 559 -23.16 -67.20 -51.09
C ALA A 559 -23.54 -65.73 -51.32
N LYS A 560 -23.40 -64.86 -50.29
CA LYS A 560 -23.61 -63.41 -50.44
C LYS A 560 -22.64 -62.76 -51.42
N ASN A 561 -21.38 -63.18 -51.43
CA ASN A 561 -20.39 -62.67 -52.36
C ASN A 561 -20.64 -63.09 -53.84
N ILE A 562 -21.45 -64.11 -54.11
CA ILE A 562 -21.81 -64.53 -55.48
C ILE A 562 -23.09 -63.82 -55.96
N GLU A 563 -24.00 -63.43 -55.06
CA GLU A 563 -25.22 -62.66 -55.41
C GLU A 563 -24.98 -61.14 -55.54
N ASP A 564 -24.00 -60.58 -54.83
CA ASP A 564 -23.70 -59.14 -54.87
C ASP A 564 -22.86 -58.68 -56.09
N ASP A 565 -22.22 -59.61 -56.81
CA ASP A 565 -21.44 -59.30 -58.04
C ASP A 565 -22.28 -59.22 -59.33
N ILE A 566 -23.60 -59.52 -59.27
CA ILE A 566 -24.49 -59.51 -60.46
C ILE A 566 -25.51 -58.34 -60.44
N SER A 567 -25.67 -57.57 -59.35
CA SER A 567 -26.76 -56.58 -59.24
C SER A 567 -26.37 -55.13 -58.91
N THR A 568 -25.09 -54.73 -59.00
CA THR A 568 -24.68 -53.33 -58.81
C THR A 568 -24.72 -52.51 -60.11
N GLY A 569 -25.93 -52.23 -60.57
CA GLY A 569 -26.16 -51.45 -61.79
C GLY A 569 -27.48 -50.70 -61.83
N LYS A 570 -27.83 -49.93 -60.77
CA LYS A 570 -28.64 -48.68 -60.78
C LYS A 570 -29.30 -48.44 -59.42
N CYS A 571 -28.86 -47.39 -58.71
CA CYS A 571 -29.70 -46.67 -57.74
C CYS A 571 -29.36 -45.17 -57.80
N MET A 572 -30.37 -44.36 -58.12
CA MET A 572 -30.41 -42.92 -57.85
C MET A 572 -31.82 -42.56 -57.38
N ASN A 573 -31.84 -41.63 -56.43
CA ASN A 573 -32.94 -40.82 -55.89
C ASN A 573 -33.71 -41.46 -54.71
N LYS A 574 -33.49 -40.98 -53.47
CA LYS A 574 -34.11 -39.78 -52.84
C LYS A 574 -35.59 -40.04 -52.51
N GLU A 575 -36.17 -39.72 -51.36
CA GLU A 575 -35.84 -39.00 -50.11
C GLU A 575 -37.18 -38.97 -49.30
N PHE A 576 -37.17 -38.58 -48.01
CA PHE A 576 -38.33 -38.19 -47.17
C PHE A 576 -39.28 -39.32 -46.65
N ASP A 577 -39.76 -39.38 -45.40
CA ASP A 577 -39.71 -38.44 -44.26
C ASP A 577 -40.17 -39.07 -42.91
N MET A 578 -39.58 -38.56 -41.81
CA MET A 578 -40.19 -38.10 -40.53
C MET A 578 -41.34 -38.91 -39.87
N THR A 579 -41.31 -39.31 -38.59
CA THR A 579 -41.34 -38.49 -37.36
C THR A 579 -41.42 -39.42 -36.13
N GLY A 580 -40.64 -39.17 -35.05
CA GLY A 580 -41.14 -38.76 -33.72
C GLY A 580 -41.36 -39.95 -32.75
N CYS A 581 -41.06 -39.93 -31.44
CA CYS A 581 -40.61 -38.92 -30.49
C CYS A 581 -39.98 -39.64 -29.27
N LYS A 582 -38.87 -39.06 -28.79
CA LYS A 582 -38.41 -38.81 -27.41
C LYS A 582 -38.96 -39.64 -26.22
N GLU A 583 -38.05 -40.07 -25.35
CA GLU A 583 -38.13 -39.74 -23.91
C GLU A 583 -36.75 -39.76 -23.21
N LEU A 584 -36.65 -38.90 -22.19
CA LEU A 584 -35.46 -38.44 -21.48
C LEU A 584 -35.05 -39.37 -20.33
N THR A 585 -33.76 -39.41 -19.98
CA THR A 585 -33.33 -39.50 -18.58
C THR A 585 -32.08 -38.66 -18.36
N THR A 586 -32.20 -37.82 -17.34
CA THR A 586 -31.31 -36.79 -16.83
C THR A 586 -30.13 -37.35 -16.04
N ALA A 587 -29.03 -36.60 -16.04
CA ALA A 587 -28.11 -36.46 -14.91
C ALA A 587 -28.38 -35.13 -14.21
#